data_AF-A0A357CLU9-F1
#
_entry.id   AF-A0A357CLU9-F1
#
_cell.length_a   1.000
_cell.length_b   1.000
_cell.length_c   1.000
_cell.angle_alpha   90.00
_cell.angle_beta   90.00
_cell.angle_gamma   90.00
#
_symmetry.space_group_name_H-M   'P 1'
#
loop_
_entity.id
_entity.type
_entity.pdbx_description
1 polymer ?
#
loop_
_entity_poly.entity_id
_entity_poly.type
_entity_poly.pdbx_seq_one_letter_code
_entity_poly.pdbx_strand_id
1 'polypeptide(L)'
;MNVTALSTKGIVKDAVKGGAFGIGIGLIFQVILAEKTCKLFEWLRIAAFGMGVGFTLTFTIEYLTKLVLKFSPGLGSCLPFHVLLDYPIGFGVFYGIAYIFQPFGLVRAELVPYSLAVGIFTALIGLFFVYSWEIEERLRLEEENKKL
;
A
#
# COMPACT_ATOMS: atom_id res chain seq x y z
N MET A 1 -5.42 -19.20 -3.27
CA MET A 1 -5.07 -18.85 -1.87
C MET A 1 -5.22 -20.06 -0.97
N ASN A 2 -4.13 -20.53 -0.36
CA ASN A 2 -4.20 -21.46 0.76
C ASN A 2 -4.75 -20.66 1.95
N VAL A 3 -5.86 -21.12 2.54
CA VAL A 3 -6.61 -20.45 3.62
C VAL A 3 -5.72 -20.34 4.84
N THR A 4 -4.92 -19.28 4.90
CA THR A 4 -3.82 -19.16 5.85
C THR A 4 -4.30 -18.34 7.03
N ALA A 5 -4.16 -18.94 8.21
CA ALA A 5 -4.43 -18.35 9.51
C ALA A 5 -4.03 -16.88 9.55
N LEU A 6 -4.82 -16.06 10.23
CA LEU A 6 -4.57 -14.65 10.53
C LEU A 6 -3.25 -14.51 11.33
N SER A 7 -2.11 -14.70 10.66
CA SER A 7 -0.80 -14.69 11.28
C SER A 7 -0.35 -13.24 11.35
N THR A 8 -0.52 -12.65 12.51
CA THR A 8 -0.10 -11.28 12.81
C THR A 8 1.38 -11.07 12.47
N LYS A 9 2.22 -12.10 12.61
CA LYS A 9 3.65 -12.06 12.25
C LYS A 9 3.88 -11.83 10.75
N GLY A 10 3.07 -12.44 9.88
CA GLY A 10 3.16 -12.23 8.44
C GLY A 10 2.78 -10.80 8.06
N ILE A 11 1.64 -10.33 8.58
CA ILE A 11 1.14 -8.97 8.34
C ILE A 11 2.16 -7.90 8.77
N VAL A 12 2.76 -8.07 9.96
CA VAL A 12 3.77 -7.12 10.45
C VAL A 12 5.03 -7.14 9.59
N LYS A 13 5.48 -8.33 9.13
CA LYS A 13 6.65 -8.44 8.25
C LYS A 13 6.44 -7.67 6.94
N ASP A 14 5.26 -7.81 6.35
CA ASP A 14 4.96 -7.13 5.09
C ASP A 14 4.70 -5.63 5.30
N ALA A 15 4.09 -5.24 6.43
CA ALA A 15 3.99 -3.85 6.84
C ALA A 15 5.37 -3.18 7.03
N VAL A 16 6.36 -3.88 7.58
CA VAL A 16 7.74 -3.37 7.68
C VAL A 16 8.33 -3.09 6.30
N LYS A 17 8.10 -3.97 5.31
CA LYS A 17 8.50 -3.70 3.92
C LYS A 17 7.77 -2.47 3.37
N GLY A 18 6.46 -2.36 3.62
CA GLY A 18 5.65 -1.20 3.28
C GLY A 18 6.21 0.10 3.84
N GLY A 19 6.66 0.08 5.10
CA GLY A 19 7.35 1.21 5.73
C GLY A 19 8.66 1.57 5.01
N ALA A 20 9.48 0.58 4.65
CA ALA A 20 10.72 0.83 3.91
C ALA A 20 10.46 1.45 2.52
N PHE A 21 9.47 0.95 1.78
CA PHE A 21 9.02 1.58 0.52
C PHE A 21 8.51 3.00 0.74
N GLY A 22 7.73 3.22 1.81
CA GLY A 22 7.21 4.52 2.19
C GLY A 22 8.29 5.56 2.47
N ILE A 23 9.41 5.17 3.08
CA ILE A 23 10.59 6.05 3.22
C ILE A 23 11.09 6.49 1.86
N GLY A 24 11.33 5.53 0.95
CA GLY A 24 11.85 5.81 -0.39
C GLY A 24 10.93 6.76 -1.17
N ILE A 25 9.63 6.51 -1.15
CA ILE A 25 8.63 7.36 -1.81
C ILE A 25 8.65 8.77 -1.20
N GLY A 26 8.63 8.89 0.13
CA GLY A 26 8.66 10.19 0.81
C GLY A 26 9.89 11.02 0.44
N LEU A 27 11.06 10.38 0.37
CA LEU A 27 12.30 11.05 -0.03
C LEU A 27 12.31 11.46 -1.51
N ILE A 28 11.75 10.64 -2.40
CA ILE A 28 11.60 10.99 -3.83
C ILE A 28 10.70 12.21 -3.99
N PHE A 29 9.54 12.22 -3.32
CA PHE A 29 8.64 13.37 -3.33
C PHE A 29 9.32 14.64 -2.81
N GLN A 30 10.12 14.52 -1.76
CA GLN A 30 10.91 15.63 -1.25
C GLN A 30 11.90 16.17 -2.29
N VAL A 31 12.63 15.30 -2.99
CA VAL A 31 13.59 15.71 -4.02
C VAL A 31 12.90 16.38 -5.21
N ILE A 32 11.72 15.91 -5.59
CA ILE A 32 10.96 16.45 -6.72
C ILE A 32 10.31 17.80 -6.37
N LEU A 33 9.77 17.93 -5.14
CA LEU A 33 9.01 19.12 -4.72
C LEU A 33 9.90 20.21 -4.12
N ALA A 34 11.02 19.86 -3.49
CA ALA A 34 11.94 20.84 -2.93
C ALA A 34 12.99 21.21 -3.97
N GLU A 35 12.76 22.32 -4.70
CA GLU A 35 13.73 22.95 -5.61
C GLU A 35 15.02 23.46 -4.90
N LYS A 36 15.23 23.14 -3.61
CA LYS A 36 16.37 23.59 -2.79
C LYS A 36 16.85 22.53 -1.81
N THR A 37 18.12 22.67 -1.42
CA THR A 37 18.81 21.90 -0.38
C THR A 37 18.03 21.86 0.94
N CYS A 38 17.30 20.77 1.18
CA CYS A 38 16.62 20.53 2.46
C CYS A 38 17.63 20.21 3.57
N LYS A 39 17.43 20.80 4.76
CA LYS A 39 18.19 20.50 5.98
C LYS A 39 17.99 19.03 6.37
N LEU A 40 19.01 18.41 6.93
CA LEU A 40 19.04 16.99 7.32
C LEU A 40 17.87 16.59 8.25
N PHE A 41 17.37 17.53 9.06
CA PHE A 41 16.20 17.32 9.92
C PHE A 41 14.88 17.14 9.15
N GLU A 42 14.71 17.82 8.01
CA GLU A 42 13.53 17.68 7.16
C GLU A 42 13.51 16.31 6.46
N TRP A 43 14.69 15.83 6.04
CA TRP A 43 14.85 14.46 5.53
C TRP A 43 14.39 13.41 6.53
N LEU A 44 14.78 13.55 7.80
CA LEU A 44 14.39 12.60 8.84
C LEU A 44 12.88 12.64 9.11
N ARG A 45 12.28 13.83 9.14
CA ARG A 45 10.82 13.99 9.31
C ARG A 45 10.05 13.35 8.16
N ILE A 46 10.49 13.57 6.94
CA ILE A 46 9.83 13.04 5.74
C ILE A 46 10.01 11.53 5.64
N ALA A 47 11.20 11.02 5.93
CA ALA A 47 11.44 9.58 6.02
C ALA A 47 10.55 8.93 7.09
N ALA A 48 10.43 9.53 8.28
CA ALA A 48 9.56 9.03 9.35
C ALA A 48 8.07 9.08 8.95
N PHE A 49 7.63 10.16 8.30
CA PHE A 49 6.27 10.27 7.79
C PHE A 49 5.98 9.20 6.71
N GLY A 50 6.86 9.07 5.72
CA GLY A 50 6.76 8.07 4.66
C GLY A 50 6.74 6.65 5.23
N MET A 51 7.62 6.37 6.20
CA MET A 51 7.62 5.10 6.93
C MET A 51 6.28 4.82 7.61
N GLY A 52 5.74 5.80 8.34
CA GLY A 52 4.48 5.66 9.07
C GLY A 52 3.30 5.42 8.14
N VAL A 53 3.22 6.17 7.04
CA VAL A 53 2.19 5.97 6.00
C VAL A 53 2.33 4.60 5.37
N GLY A 54 3.52 4.25 4.86
CA GLY A 54 3.75 2.98 4.18
C GLY A 54 3.46 1.78 5.07
N PHE A 55 3.91 1.82 6.33
CA PHE A 55 3.63 0.77 7.30
C PHE A 55 2.13 0.64 7.57
N THR A 56 1.46 1.74 7.89
CA THR A 56 0.04 1.74 8.27
C THR A 56 -0.84 1.29 7.11
N LEU A 57 -0.52 1.75 5.90
CA LEU A 57 -1.26 1.42 4.68
C LEU A 57 -1.15 -0.08 4.39
N THR A 58 0.07 -0.62 4.34
CA THR A 58 0.28 -2.05 4.08
C THR A 58 -0.32 -2.93 5.18
N PHE A 59 -0.16 -2.55 6.45
CA PHE A 59 -0.78 -3.27 7.57
C PHE A 59 -2.30 -3.32 7.45
N THR A 60 -2.93 -2.17 7.18
CA THR A 60 -4.38 -2.04 7.13
C THR A 60 -4.98 -2.82 5.97
N ILE A 61 -4.38 -2.72 4.77
CA ILE A 61 -4.80 -3.47 3.59
C ILE A 61 -4.69 -4.97 3.87
N GLU A 62 -3.52 -5.46 4.28
CA GLU A 62 -3.36 -6.90 4.52
C GLU A 62 -4.27 -7.45 5.61
N TYR A 63 -4.43 -6.70 6.69
CA TYR A 63 -5.30 -7.10 7.79
C TYR A 63 -6.75 -7.18 7.32
N LEU A 64 -7.26 -6.15 6.65
CA LEU A 64 -8.64 -6.13 6.16
C LEU A 64 -8.87 -7.16 5.06
N THR A 65 -7.94 -7.34 4.12
CA THR A 65 -8.02 -8.38 3.08
C THR A 65 -8.12 -9.76 3.72
N LYS A 66 -7.23 -10.10 4.67
CA LYS A 66 -7.28 -11.40 5.37
C LYS A 66 -8.54 -11.56 6.21
N LEU A 67 -9.01 -10.48 6.83
CA LEU A 67 -10.26 -10.48 7.60
C LEU A 67 -11.47 -10.77 6.70
N VAL A 68 -11.62 -10.04 5.58
CA VAL A 68 -12.74 -10.24 4.65
C VAL A 68 -12.70 -11.63 4.03
N LEU A 69 -11.52 -12.11 3.61
CA LEU A 69 -11.37 -13.43 3.02
C LEU A 69 -11.62 -14.57 4.01
N LYS A 70 -11.47 -14.32 5.32
CA LYS A 70 -11.90 -15.26 6.35
C LYS A 70 -13.42 -15.45 6.35
N PHE A 71 -14.20 -14.40 6.10
CA PHE A 71 -15.65 -14.45 6.07
C PHE A 71 -16.21 -14.82 4.70
N SER A 72 -15.50 -14.50 3.62
CA SER A 72 -15.94 -14.71 2.25
C SER A 72 -14.76 -15.02 1.34
N PRO A 73 -14.26 -16.26 1.36
CA PRO A 73 -13.06 -16.67 0.63
C PRO A 73 -13.22 -16.56 -0.90
N GLY A 74 -14.46 -16.60 -1.42
CA GLY A 74 -14.76 -16.43 -2.84
C GLY A 74 -14.42 -15.04 -3.41
N LEU A 75 -14.20 -14.03 -2.54
CA LEU A 75 -13.79 -12.70 -3.00
C LEU A 75 -12.29 -12.60 -3.34
N GLY A 76 -11.48 -13.61 -2.99
CA GLY A 76 -10.03 -13.56 -3.23
C GLY A 76 -9.67 -13.43 -4.71
N SER A 77 -10.48 -13.99 -5.59
CA SER A 77 -10.32 -13.93 -7.05
C SER A 77 -11.06 -12.74 -7.69
N CYS A 78 -11.79 -11.95 -6.90
CA CYS A 78 -12.60 -10.85 -7.41
C CYS A 78 -11.74 -9.59 -7.55
N LEU A 79 -11.30 -9.27 -8.77
CA LEU A 79 -10.50 -8.07 -9.05
C LEU A 79 -11.14 -6.76 -8.53
N PRO A 80 -12.46 -6.53 -8.72
CA PRO A 80 -13.14 -5.34 -8.20
C PRO A 80 -13.10 -5.24 -6.67
N PHE A 81 -13.06 -6.37 -5.95
CA PHE A 81 -12.99 -6.38 -4.49
C PHE A 81 -11.69 -5.74 -3.99
N HIS A 82 -10.55 -6.12 -4.58
CA HIS A 82 -9.25 -5.55 -4.20
C HIS A 82 -9.21 -4.05 -4.50
N VAL A 83 -9.72 -3.60 -5.64
CA VAL A 83 -9.82 -2.15 -5.98
C VAL A 83 -10.68 -1.39 -4.97
N LEU A 84 -11.86 -1.92 -4.67
CA LEU A 84 -12.82 -1.30 -3.75
C LEU A 84 -12.34 -1.31 -2.30
N LEU A 85 -11.40 -2.18 -1.94
CA LEU A 85 -10.79 -2.24 -0.62
C LEU A 85 -9.56 -1.32 -0.53
N ASP A 86 -8.65 -1.44 -1.49
CA ASP A 86 -7.36 -0.77 -1.49
C ASP A 86 -7.49 0.75 -1.67
N TYR A 87 -8.42 1.20 -2.53
CA TYR A 87 -8.67 2.61 -2.76
C TYR A 87 -9.09 3.38 -1.49
N PRO A 88 -10.19 3.03 -0.79
CA PRO A 88 -10.63 3.79 0.38
C PRO A 88 -9.65 3.66 1.54
N ILE A 89 -8.95 2.52 1.68
CA ILE A 89 -7.90 2.38 2.69
C ILE A 89 -6.74 3.32 2.38
N GLY A 90 -6.24 3.32 1.13
CA GLY A 90 -5.14 4.20 0.72
C GLY A 90 -5.50 5.68 0.91
N PHE A 91 -6.70 6.08 0.49
CA PHE A 91 -7.21 7.43 0.70
C PHE A 91 -7.30 7.77 2.20
N GLY A 92 -7.98 6.94 2.99
CA GLY A 92 -8.28 7.22 4.39
C GLY A 92 -7.04 7.23 5.27
N VAL A 93 -6.12 6.28 5.07
CA VAL A 93 -4.86 6.20 5.84
C VAL A 93 -3.99 7.42 5.53
N PHE A 94 -3.79 7.77 4.26
CA PHE A 94 -2.98 8.92 3.91
C PHE A 94 -3.62 10.22 4.39
N TYR A 95 -4.92 10.43 4.13
CA TYR A 95 -5.64 11.61 4.58
C TYR A 95 -5.56 11.78 6.09
N GLY A 96 -5.81 10.72 6.86
CA GLY A 96 -5.80 10.76 8.32
C GLY A 96 -4.43 11.11 8.89
N ILE A 97 -3.37 10.46 8.41
CA ILE A 97 -2.00 10.74 8.87
C ILE A 97 -1.58 12.15 8.43
N ALA A 98 -1.80 12.52 7.17
CA ALA A 98 -1.41 13.82 6.66
C ALA A 98 -2.22 14.98 7.29
N TYR A 99 -3.48 14.76 7.67
CA TYR A 99 -4.31 15.73 8.38
C TYR A 99 -3.73 16.06 9.77
N ILE A 100 -3.26 15.04 10.50
CA ILE A 100 -2.71 15.20 11.86
C ILE A 100 -1.30 15.79 11.82
N PHE A 101 -0.44 15.29 10.93
CA PHE A 101 0.99 15.63 10.95
C PHE A 101 1.37 16.79 10.02
N GLN A 102 0.52 17.14 9.04
CA GLN A 102 0.75 18.20 8.05
C GLN A 102 2.20 18.26 7.52
N PRO A 103 2.75 17.14 7.02
CA PRO A 103 4.11 17.15 6.48
C PRO A 103 4.19 18.04 5.24
N PHE A 104 5.39 18.51 4.91
CA PHE A 104 5.68 19.34 3.73
C PHE A 104 5.03 20.73 3.69
N GLY A 105 4.36 21.17 4.78
CA GLY A 105 3.62 22.43 4.76
C GLY A 105 2.38 22.38 3.86
N LEU A 106 1.86 21.17 3.58
CA LEU A 106 0.65 20.95 2.80
C LEU A 106 -0.50 21.79 3.33
N VAL A 107 -1.07 22.62 2.46
CA VAL A 107 -2.27 23.39 2.79
C VAL A 107 -3.45 22.43 2.83
N ARG A 108 -4.40 22.61 3.76
CA ARG A 108 -5.57 21.70 3.88
C ARG A 108 -6.35 21.51 2.57
N ALA A 109 -6.32 22.49 1.68
CA ALA A 109 -6.91 22.43 0.34
C ALA A 109 -6.25 21.38 -0.57
N GLU A 110 -4.96 21.11 -0.38
CA GLU A 110 -4.17 20.16 -1.18
C GLU A 110 -4.27 18.72 -0.64
N LEU A 111 -4.74 18.56 0.60
CA LEU A 111 -4.79 17.24 1.24
C LEU A 111 -5.70 16.25 0.51
N VAL A 112 -6.84 16.73 0.02
CA VAL A 112 -7.81 15.91 -0.72
C VAL A 112 -7.23 15.40 -2.04
N PRO A 113 -6.68 16.24 -2.95
CA PRO A 113 -6.12 15.75 -4.21
C PRO A 113 -4.93 14.79 -4.00
N TYR A 114 -4.05 15.04 -3.02
CA TYR A 114 -2.99 14.08 -2.70
C TYR A 114 -3.54 12.75 -2.17
N SER A 115 -4.55 12.79 -1.30
CA SER A 115 -5.18 11.56 -0.77
C SER A 115 -5.91 10.78 -1.87
N LEU A 116 -6.57 11.48 -2.81
CA LEU A 116 -7.17 10.86 -4.00
C LEU A 116 -6.10 10.17 -4.84
N ALA A 117 -4.97 10.83 -5.10
CA ALA A 117 -3.86 10.24 -5.85
C ALA A 117 -3.33 8.99 -5.14
N VAL A 118 -3.09 9.05 -3.82
CA VAL A 118 -2.62 7.89 -3.05
C VAL A 118 -3.63 6.76 -3.08
N GLY A 119 -4.92 7.02 -2.96
CA GLY A 119 -5.96 6.00 -3.11
C GLY A 119 -5.91 5.31 -4.49
N ILE A 120 -5.79 6.09 -5.57
CA ILE A 120 -5.68 5.56 -6.94
C ILE A 120 -4.43 4.69 -7.09
N PHE A 121 -3.25 5.20 -6.69
CA PHE A 121 -2.00 4.45 -6.79
C PHE A 121 -2.03 3.17 -5.96
N THR A 122 -2.65 3.21 -4.78
CA THR A 122 -2.81 2.04 -3.91
C THR A 122 -3.64 0.96 -4.59
N ALA A 123 -4.77 1.33 -5.20
CA ALA A 123 -5.59 0.40 -5.98
C ALA A 123 -4.88 -0.16 -7.22
N LEU A 124 -4.10 0.68 -7.93
CA LEU A 124 -3.31 0.23 -9.08
C LEU A 124 -2.22 -0.76 -8.68
N ILE A 125 -1.54 -0.52 -7.57
CA ILE A 125 -0.52 -1.43 -7.03
C ILE A 125 -1.17 -2.75 -6.60
N GLY A 126 -2.31 -2.70 -5.91
CA GLY A 126 -3.07 -3.89 -5.54
C GLY A 126 -3.46 -4.73 -6.76
N LEU A 127 -4.01 -4.08 -7.79
CA LEU A 127 -4.32 -4.71 -9.07
C LEU A 127 -3.11 -5.35 -9.75
N PHE A 128 -1.98 -4.65 -9.76
CA PHE A 128 -0.74 -5.17 -10.34
C PHE A 128 -0.33 -6.48 -9.67
N PHE A 129 -0.34 -6.55 -8.34
CA PHE A 129 0.02 -7.77 -7.62
C PHE A 129 -0.97 -8.92 -7.85
N VAL A 130 -2.27 -8.63 -7.88
CA VAL A 130 -3.30 -9.63 -8.19
C VAL A 130 -3.07 -10.20 -9.59
N TYR A 131 -2.81 -9.33 -10.57
CA TYR A 131 -2.60 -9.73 -11.96
C TYR A 131 -1.29 -10.51 -12.15
N SER A 132 -0.18 -10.05 -11.53
CA SER A 132 1.10 -10.77 -11.56
C SER A 132 0.97 -12.18 -10.98
N TRP A 133 0.22 -12.33 -9.89
CA TRP A 133 -0.05 -13.64 -9.30
C TRP A 133 -0.86 -14.54 -10.25
N GLU A 134 -1.91 -14.00 -10.88
CA GLU A 134 -2.74 -14.76 -11.81
C GLU A 134 -1.93 -15.28 -13.00
N ILE A 135 -0.97 -14.48 -13.49
CA ILE A 135 -0.03 -14.90 -14.53
C ILE A 135 0.90 -16.01 -14.04
N GLU A 136 1.50 -15.86 -12.86
CA GLU A 136 2.42 -16.86 -12.29
C GLU A 136 1.72 -18.20 -12.07
N GLU A 137 0.48 -18.18 -11.59
CA GLU A 137 -0.31 -19.39 -11.36
C GLU A 137 -0.69 -20.07 -12.70
N ARG A 138 -1.00 -19.30 -13.74
CA ARG A 138 -1.21 -19.84 -15.11
C ARG A 138 0.05 -20.50 -15.66
N LEU A 139 1.21 -19.84 -15.54
CA LEU A 139 2.49 -20.37 -16.00
C LEU A 139 2.84 -21.69 -15.28
N ARG A 140 2.61 -21.76 -13.96
CA ARG A 140 2.82 -22.99 -13.19
C ARG A 140 1.93 -24.13 -13.69
N LEU A 141 0.64 -23.87 -13.92
CA LEU A 141 -0.30 -24.88 -14.43
C LEU A 141 0.08 -25.35 -15.85
N GLU A 142 0.58 -24.47 -16.70
CA GLU A 142 1.09 -24.84 -18.03
C GLU A 142 2.35 -25.72 -17.94
N GLU A 143 3.26 -25.46 -17.01
CA GLU A 143 4.42 -26.32 -16.77
C GLU A 143 4.04 -27.69 -16.21
N GLU A 144 3.06 -27.75 -15.30
CA GLU A 144 2.56 -29.01 -14.74
C GLU A 144 1.85 -29.86 -15.80
N ASN A 145 1.02 -29.24 -16.65
CA ASN A 145 0.37 -29.94 -17.76
C ASN A 145 1.33 -30.43 -18.85
N LYS A 146 2.47 -29.74 -19.06
CA LYS A 146 3.51 -30.20 -20.01
C LYS A 146 4.33 -31.40 -19.50
N LYS A 147 4.27 -31.67 -18.19
CA LYS A 147 5.00 -32.78 -17.54
C LYS A 147 4.15 -34.05 -17.39
N LEU A 148 2.85 -33.98 -17.68
CA LEU A 148 1.88 -35.08 -17.70
C LEU A 148 1.64 -35.57 -19.14
#